data_AF-M7WBC7-F1
#
_entry.id   AF-M7WBC7-F1
#
_cell.length_a   1.000
_cell.length_b   1.000
_cell.length_c   1.000
_cell.angle_alpha   90.00
_cell.angle_beta   90.00
_cell.angle_gamma   90.00
#
_symmetry.space_group_name_H-M   'P 1'
#
loop_
_entity.id
_entity.type
_entity.pdbx_description
1 polymer ?
#
loop_
_entity_poly.entity_id
_entity_poly.type
_entity_poly.pdbx_seq_one_letter_code
_entity_poly.pdbx_strand_id
1 'polypeptide(L)'
;MKSKGCLEYESYENLLQLIKTLVAYCKSDKDIETPLGIVEVATKYCYKKDAVTYRFLIDDIGMAEIWNNKNIWHRAFNQTMVNSMKEIYGKFYSLQLPTIWKGWNQQQQAKYREKEENSLVTTLHMIAKNMKIIGVSNKIIYEVLEDCESTVHASSEIKSVISNVVKIILENDSSLIH
;
A
#
# COMPACT_ATOMS: atom_id res chain seq x y z
N MET A 1 -8.66 12.36 19.30
CA MET A 1 -8.45 12.91 17.94
C MET A 1 -6.95 13.04 17.72
N LYS A 2 -6.34 12.22 16.84
CA LYS A 2 -4.93 12.42 16.46
C LYS A 2 -4.84 13.72 15.67
N SER A 3 -3.92 14.60 16.03
CA SER A 3 -3.75 15.94 15.45
C SER A 3 -3.60 15.85 13.92
N LYS A 4 -4.62 16.32 13.19
CA LYS A 4 -4.49 16.64 11.77
C LYS A 4 -3.47 17.78 11.68
N GLY A 5 -2.37 17.59 10.98
CA GLY A 5 -1.39 18.65 10.76
C GLY A 5 -2.05 19.70 9.86
N CYS A 6 -2.51 20.80 10.43
CA CYS A 6 -2.94 21.95 9.65
C CYS A 6 -1.66 22.69 9.27
N LEU A 7 -1.41 22.84 7.98
CA LEU A 7 -0.25 23.59 7.50
C LEU A 7 -0.59 25.08 7.64
N GLU A 8 -0.09 25.70 8.70
CA GLU A 8 -0.32 27.11 9.00
C GLU A 8 0.67 28.05 8.27
N TYR A 9 1.79 27.51 7.77
CA TYR A 9 2.90 28.29 7.21
C TYR A 9 3.13 28.14 5.70
N GLU A 10 2.51 27.15 5.05
CA GLU A 10 2.66 26.86 3.62
C GLU A 10 1.33 27.03 2.89
N SER A 11 1.35 27.61 1.68
CA SER A 11 0.11 27.76 0.89
C SER A 11 -0.35 26.40 0.35
N TYR A 12 -1.66 26.15 0.40
CA TYR A 12 -2.27 24.92 -0.10
C TYR A 12 -1.96 24.70 -1.58
N GLU A 13 -1.93 25.77 -2.36
CA GLU A 13 -1.67 25.80 -3.79
C GLU A 13 -0.25 25.33 -4.12
N ASN A 14 0.76 25.77 -3.33
CA ASN A 14 2.14 25.31 -3.49
C ASN A 14 2.25 23.80 -3.22
N LEU A 15 1.62 23.33 -2.15
CA LEU A 15 1.64 21.92 -1.78
C LEU A 15 0.88 21.07 -2.80
N LEU A 16 -0.29 21.54 -3.26
CA LEU A 16 -1.07 20.86 -4.29
C LEU A 16 -0.28 20.76 -5.60
N GLN A 17 0.42 21.83 -5.99
CA GLN A 17 1.26 21.84 -7.19
C GLN A 17 2.44 20.87 -7.05
N LEU A 18 3.09 20.83 -5.89
CA LEU A 18 4.15 19.86 -5.60
C LEU A 18 3.62 18.43 -5.70
N ILE A 19 2.49 18.13 -5.04
CA ILE A 19 1.91 16.79 -5.06
C ILE A 19 1.47 16.40 -6.47
N LYS A 20 0.84 17.30 -7.25
CA LYS A 20 0.51 17.04 -8.66
C LYS A 20 1.75 16.73 -9.50
N THR A 21 2.88 17.39 -9.22
CA THR A 21 4.16 17.11 -9.87
C THR A 21 4.68 15.72 -9.51
N LEU A 22 4.64 15.35 -8.23
CA LEU A 22 5.03 14.01 -7.76
C LEU A 22 4.11 12.93 -8.33
N VAL A 23 2.80 13.18 -8.39
CA VAL A 23 1.83 12.31 -9.04
C VAL A 23 2.21 12.13 -10.51
N ALA A 24 2.51 13.18 -11.25
CA ALA A 24 2.97 13.04 -12.64
C ALA A 24 4.29 12.23 -12.75
N TYR A 25 5.18 12.35 -11.77
CA TYR A 25 6.45 11.62 -11.73
C TYR A 25 6.29 10.13 -11.43
N CYS A 26 5.22 9.72 -10.72
CA CYS A 26 4.86 8.30 -10.55
C CYS A 26 4.63 7.58 -11.89
N LYS A 27 4.41 8.31 -13.01
CA LYS A 27 4.32 7.72 -14.35
C LYS A 27 5.66 7.18 -14.83
N SER A 28 6.79 7.62 -14.25
CA SER A 28 8.09 7.08 -14.59
C SER A 28 8.22 5.65 -14.05
N ASP A 29 8.74 4.73 -14.86
CA ASP A 29 8.84 3.32 -14.50
C ASP A 29 9.80 3.02 -13.34
N LYS A 30 10.49 4.04 -12.84
CA LYS A 30 11.57 3.94 -11.86
C LYS A 30 11.16 4.33 -10.46
N ASP A 31 9.97 4.91 -10.27
CA ASP A 31 9.55 5.38 -8.95
C ASP A 31 8.65 4.36 -8.23
N ILE A 32 9.09 3.98 -7.03
CA ILE A 32 8.60 2.87 -6.22
C ILE A 32 8.06 3.36 -4.86
N GLU A 33 8.59 4.46 -4.31
CA GLU A 33 8.27 4.93 -2.95
C GLU A 33 7.26 6.09 -2.95
N THR A 34 7.29 6.92 -3.99
CA THR A 34 6.46 8.11 -4.12
C THR A 34 4.94 7.83 -4.08
N PRO A 35 4.38 6.72 -4.60
CA PRO A 35 2.94 6.46 -4.53
C PRO A 35 2.40 6.38 -3.10
N LEU A 36 3.05 5.61 -2.22
CA LEU A 36 2.62 5.48 -0.82
C LEU A 36 2.86 6.77 -0.03
N GLY A 37 3.98 7.45 -0.29
CA GLY A 37 4.27 8.75 0.31
C GLY A 37 3.23 9.81 -0.07
N ILE A 38 2.78 9.83 -1.32
CA ILE A 38 1.70 10.73 -1.77
C ILE A 38 0.40 10.43 -1.02
N VAL A 39 -0.03 9.16 -0.94
CA VAL A 39 -1.29 8.82 -0.25
C VAL A 39 -1.20 9.18 1.24
N GLU A 40 -0.06 8.90 1.88
CA GLU A 40 0.16 9.27 3.27
C GLU A 40 0.08 10.78 3.50
N VAL A 41 0.78 11.58 2.70
CA VAL A 41 0.73 13.05 2.80
C VAL A 41 -0.68 13.54 2.49
N ALA A 42 -1.30 13.06 1.42
CA ALA A 42 -2.60 13.53 0.96
C ALA A 42 -3.74 13.26 1.95
N THR A 43 -3.61 12.20 2.76
CA THR A 43 -4.58 11.83 3.80
C THR A 43 -4.33 12.51 5.14
N LYS A 44 -3.08 12.87 5.44
CA LYS A 44 -2.69 13.50 6.71
C LYS A 44 -2.87 15.01 6.72
N TYR A 45 -2.63 15.67 5.59
CA TYR A 45 -2.65 17.12 5.51
C TYR A 45 -3.97 17.63 4.92
N CYS A 46 -4.54 18.60 5.62
CA CYS A 46 -5.71 19.34 5.20
C CYS A 46 -5.47 20.83 5.34
N TYR A 47 -6.12 21.61 4.48
CA TYR A 47 -6.14 23.05 4.54
C TYR A 47 -7.47 23.55 5.08
N LYS A 48 -7.43 24.54 5.98
CA LYS A 48 -8.61 25.20 6.50
C LYS A 48 -9.06 26.27 5.50
N LYS A 49 -10.13 25.99 4.74
CA LYS A 49 -10.68 26.91 3.74
C LYS A 49 -11.41 28.10 4.39
N ASP A 50 -12.09 27.85 5.51
CA ASP A 50 -12.78 28.85 6.32
C ASP A 50 -12.95 28.35 7.77
N ALA A 51 -13.74 29.03 8.59
CA ALA A 51 -13.89 28.69 10.01
C ALA A 51 -14.34 27.24 10.29
N VAL A 52 -15.05 26.61 9.35
CA VAL A 52 -15.69 25.29 9.51
C VAL A 52 -15.29 24.27 8.44
N THR A 53 -14.78 24.71 7.29
CA THR A 53 -14.45 23.85 6.15
C THR A 53 -12.97 23.51 6.09
N TYR A 54 -12.66 22.21 6.02
CA TYR A 54 -11.34 21.68 5.71
C TYR A 54 -11.37 21.00 4.34
N ARG A 55 -10.34 21.25 3.53
CA ARG A 55 -10.11 20.61 2.24
C ARG A 55 -8.90 19.70 2.34
N PHE A 56 -9.03 18.44 1.95
CA PHE A 56 -7.89 17.52 1.95
C PHE A 56 -7.21 17.55 0.59
N LEU A 57 -5.89 17.30 0.56
CA LEU A 57 -5.18 17.18 -0.71
C LEU A 57 -5.70 16.01 -1.54
N ILE A 58 -6.17 14.95 -0.86
CA ILE A 58 -6.73 13.77 -1.52
C ILE A 58 -7.94 14.08 -2.39
N ASP A 59 -8.71 15.12 -2.06
CA ASP A 59 -9.89 15.52 -2.84
C ASP A 59 -9.50 16.06 -4.23
N ASP A 60 -8.26 16.55 -4.38
CA ASP A 60 -7.75 17.18 -5.60
C ASP A 60 -6.83 16.29 -6.43
N ILE A 61 -6.33 15.20 -5.84
CA ILE A 61 -5.43 14.25 -6.51
C ILE A 61 -6.01 12.84 -6.57
N GLY A 62 -7.04 12.56 -5.77
CA GLY A 62 -7.80 11.33 -5.82
C GLY A 62 -8.46 11.18 -7.18
N MET A 63 -8.70 9.94 -7.59
CA MET A 63 -9.29 9.61 -8.89
C MET A 63 -8.46 10.03 -10.12
N ALA A 64 -7.24 10.55 -9.95
CA ALA A 64 -6.35 10.80 -11.08
C ALA A 64 -6.09 9.49 -11.85
N GLU A 65 -6.14 9.56 -13.18
CA GLU A 65 -6.06 8.38 -14.07
C GLU A 65 -4.80 7.54 -13.82
N ILE A 66 -3.71 8.17 -13.40
CA ILE A 66 -2.46 7.49 -13.08
C ILE A 66 -2.62 6.39 -12.02
N TRP A 67 -3.53 6.55 -11.05
CA TRP A 67 -3.76 5.54 -10.02
C TRP A 67 -4.36 4.26 -10.59
N ASN A 68 -4.88 4.28 -11.81
CA ASN A 68 -5.34 3.07 -12.51
C ASN A 68 -4.18 2.25 -13.11
N ASN A 69 -2.94 2.77 -13.09
CA ASN A 69 -1.77 2.02 -13.53
C ASN A 69 -1.37 0.97 -12.48
N LYS A 70 -1.66 -0.31 -12.76
CA LYS A 70 -1.33 -1.45 -11.90
C LYS A 70 0.14 -1.55 -11.52
N ASN A 71 1.05 -1.17 -12.42
CA ASN A 71 2.49 -1.28 -12.18
C ASN A 71 2.94 -0.42 -10.99
N ILE A 72 2.26 0.71 -10.74
CA ILE A 72 2.55 1.57 -9.58
C ILE A 72 2.31 0.80 -8.28
N TRP A 73 1.19 0.08 -8.21
CA TRP A 73 0.80 -0.69 -7.03
C TRP A 73 1.61 -1.96 -6.86
N HIS A 74 1.96 -2.64 -7.96
CA HIS A 74 2.90 -3.77 -7.92
C HIS A 74 4.28 -3.36 -7.41
N ARG A 75 4.79 -2.19 -7.82
CA ARG A 75 6.05 -1.65 -7.31
C ARG A 75 5.96 -1.35 -5.82
N ALA A 76 4.89 -0.68 -5.38
CA ALA A 76 4.65 -0.40 -3.96
C ALA A 76 4.55 -1.70 -3.12
N PHE A 77 3.84 -2.71 -3.63
CA PHE A 77 3.75 -4.03 -3.02
C PHE A 77 5.12 -4.70 -2.88
N ASN A 78 5.87 -4.80 -3.97
CA ASN A 78 7.19 -5.46 -4.00
C ASN A 78 8.17 -4.79 -3.04
N GLN A 79 8.22 -3.46 -3.00
CA GLN A 79 9.09 -2.73 -2.08
C GLN A 79 8.72 -3.00 -0.63
N THR A 80 7.42 -3.00 -0.32
CA THR A 80 6.94 -3.30 1.04
C THR A 80 7.34 -4.72 1.43
N MET A 81 7.12 -5.71 0.55
CA MET A 81 7.52 -7.09 0.78
C MET A 81 9.03 -7.23 0.98
N VAL A 82 9.86 -6.55 0.17
CA VAL A 82 11.32 -6.55 0.34
C VAL A 82 11.72 -5.99 1.71
N ASN A 83 11.11 -4.90 2.15
CA ASN A 83 11.38 -4.32 3.46
C ASN A 83 10.94 -5.25 4.59
N SER A 84 9.76 -5.85 4.48
CA SER A 84 9.32 -6.86 5.43
C SER A 84 10.24 -8.07 5.49
N MET A 85 10.74 -8.56 4.36
CA MET A 85 11.71 -9.66 4.34
C MET A 85 13.01 -9.27 5.05
N LYS A 86 13.50 -8.04 4.86
CA LYS A 86 14.67 -7.53 5.61
C LYS A 86 14.41 -7.55 7.11
N GLU A 87 13.22 -7.15 7.56
CA GLU A 87 12.84 -7.15 8.97
C GLU A 87 12.68 -8.57 9.55
N ILE A 88 12.00 -9.45 8.82
CA ILE A 88 11.73 -10.83 9.22
C ILE A 88 13.04 -11.61 9.41
N TYR A 89 13.92 -11.53 8.41
CA TYR A 89 15.17 -12.28 8.37
C TYR A 89 16.32 -11.55 9.05
N GLY A 90 16.24 -10.23 9.23
CA GLY A 90 17.26 -9.41 9.89
C GLY A 90 18.64 -9.67 9.29
N LYS A 91 19.58 -10.08 10.15
CA LYS A 91 20.96 -10.42 9.76
C LYS A 91 21.07 -11.57 8.74
N PHE A 92 20.04 -12.39 8.59
CA PHE A 92 20.03 -13.49 7.62
C PHE A 92 19.59 -13.05 6.22
N TYR A 93 19.00 -11.85 6.09
CA TYR A 93 18.58 -11.32 4.80
C TYR A 93 19.80 -11.02 3.93
N SER A 94 20.05 -11.86 2.94
CA SER A 94 21.19 -11.77 2.04
C SER A 94 20.99 -12.67 0.83
N LEU A 95 21.89 -12.57 -0.16
CA LEU A 95 21.94 -13.51 -1.29
C LEU A 95 22.17 -14.97 -0.84
N GLN A 96 22.67 -15.19 0.39
CA GLN A 96 22.88 -16.53 0.95
C GLN A 96 21.65 -17.09 1.65
N LEU A 97 20.58 -16.31 1.81
CA LEU A 97 19.36 -16.73 2.50
C LEU A 97 18.80 -18.07 2.00
N PRO A 98 18.74 -18.36 0.68
CA PRO A 98 18.28 -19.68 0.20
C PRO A 98 19.13 -20.85 0.70
N THR A 99 20.43 -20.64 0.88
CA THR A 99 21.36 -21.65 1.40
C THR A 99 21.18 -21.81 2.91
N ILE A 100 21.08 -20.69 3.64
CA ILE A 100 20.82 -20.69 5.08
C ILE A 100 19.48 -21.38 5.39
N TRP A 101 18.44 -21.09 4.60
CA TRP A 101 17.11 -21.68 4.69
C TRP A 101 17.13 -23.21 4.62
N LYS A 102 17.88 -23.78 3.66
CA LYS A 102 18.02 -25.23 3.50
C LYS A 102 18.71 -25.90 4.69
N GLY A 103 19.54 -25.15 5.42
CA GLY A 103 20.21 -25.63 6.64
C GLY A 103 19.33 -25.58 7.90
N TRP A 104 18.16 -24.94 7.84
CA TRP A 104 17.23 -24.86 8.97
C TRP A 104 16.38 -26.11 9.11
N ASN A 105 16.07 -26.46 10.35
CA ASN A 105 15.10 -27.53 10.62
C ASN A 105 13.66 -27.05 10.37
N GLN A 106 12.70 -27.98 10.37
CA GLN A 106 11.30 -27.69 10.07
C GLN A 106 10.69 -26.65 11.03
N GLN A 107 11.04 -26.67 12.32
CA GLN A 107 10.51 -25.71 13.30
C GLN A 107 11.02 -24.28 13.01
N GLN A 108 12.29 -24.15 12.65
CA GLN A 108 12.88 -22.87 12.25
C GLN A 108 12.23 -22.35 10.98
N GLN A 109 12.11 -23.19 9.94
CA GLN A 109 11.46 -22.82 8.69
C GLN A 109 10.00 -22.40 8.92
N ALA A 110 9.24 -23.17 9.72
CA ALA A 110 7.85 -22.86 10.04
C ALA A 110 7.70 -21.49 10.72
N LYS A 111 8.57 -21.16 11.69
CA LYS A 111 8.56 -19.85 12.36
C LYS A 111 8.78 -18.68 11.39
N TYR A 112 9.65 -18.83 10.40
CA TYR A 112 9.86 -17.77 9.40
C TYR A 112 8.73 -17.75 8.36
N ARG A 113 8.23 -18.91 7.93
CA ARG A 113 7.05 -19.00 7.04
C ARG A 113 5.85 -18.27 7.61
N GLU A 114 5.52 -18.51 8.88
CA GLU A 114 4.41 -17.83 9.56
C GLU A 114 4.56 -16.30 9.52
N LYS A 115 5.79 -15.80 9.69
CA LYS A 115 6.07 -14.35 9.57
C LYS A 115 5.94 -13.84 8.15
N GLU A 116 6.46 -14.56 7.16
CA GLU A 116 6.31 -14.21 5.74
C GLU A 116 4.84 -14.12 5.34
N GLU A 117 4.04 -15.10 5.76
CA GLU A 117 2.61 -15.17 5.48
C GLU A 117 1.82 -14.04 6.14
N ASN A 118 2.07 -13.76 7.42
CA ASN A 118 1.47 -12.62 8.11
C ASN A 118 1.84 -11.28 7.47
N SER A 119 3.10 -11.16 7.02
CA SER A 119 3.57 -9.97 6.33
C SER A 119 2.91 -9.79 4.96
N LEU A 120 2.69 -10.87 4.22
CA LEU A 120 1.98 -10.86 2.94
C LEU A 120 0.56 -10.32 3.14
N VAL A 121 -0.19 -10.89 4.10
CA VAL A 121 -1.56 -10.45 4.40
C VAL A 121 -1.60 -8.96 4.79
N THR A 122 -0.67 -8.54 5.66
CA THR A 122 -0.57 -7.15 6.11
C THR A 122 -0.27 -6.20 4.95
N THR A 123 0.64 -6.60 4.06
CA THR A 123 1.05 -5.81 2.90
C THR A 123 -0.09 -5.67 1.90
N LEU A 124 -0.78 -6.77 1.56
CA LEU A 124 -1.94 -6.75 0.66
C LEU A 124 -3.05 -5.85 1.22
N HIS A 125 -3.35 -5.97 2.52
CA HIS A 125 -4.33 -5.11 3.18
C HIS A 125 -3.93 -3.63 3.11
N MET A 126 -2.67 -3.32 3.37
CA MET A 126 -2.15 -1.95 3.29
C MET A 126 -2.26 -1.38 1.87
N ILE A 127 -1.82 -2.11 0.85
CA ILE A 127 -1.89 -1.67 -0.55
C ILE A 127 -3.33 -1.44 -0.97
N ALA A 128 -4.21 -2.42 -0.75
CA ALA A 128 -5.63 -2.32 -1.08
C ALA A 128 -6.31 -1.14 -0.38
N LYS A 129 -6.01 -0.91 0.91
CA LYS A 129 -6.51 0.24 1.66
C LYS A 129 -6.06 1.57 1.06
N ASN A 130 -4.79 1.71 0.69
CA ASN A 130 -4.29 2.94 0.06
C ASN A 130 -4.90 3.16 -1.33
N MET A 131 -5.03 2.11 -2.14
CA MET A 131 -5.73 2.15 -3.43
C MET A 131 -7.17 2.63 -3.27
N LYS A 132 -7.88 2.09 -2.26
CA LYS A 132 -9.26 2.47 -1.98
C LYS A 132 -9.37 3.93 -1.55
N ILE A 133 -8.48 4.37 -0.64
CA ILE A 133 -8.44 5.75 -0.13
C ILE A 133 -8.21 6.76 -1.26
N ILE A 134 -7.32 6.47 -2.21
CA ILE A 134 -7.01 7.36 -3.33
C ILE A 134 -8.04 7.28 -4.48
N GLY A 135 -9.01 6.36 -4.37
CA GLY A 135 -10.14 6.25 -5.30
C GLY A 135 -9.96 5.27 -6.46
N VAL A 136 -9.04 4.31 -6.36
CA VAL A 136 -8.91 3.28 -7.41
C VAL A 136 -10.16 2.40 -7.44
N SER A 137 -10.62 2.05 -8.64
CA SER A 137 -11.79 1.19 -8.80
C SER A 137 -11.57 -0.20 -8.20
N ASN A 138 -12.63 -0.77 -7.63
CA ASN A 138 -12.63 -2.13 -7.07
C ASN A 138 -12.10 -3.18 -8.06
N LYS A 139 -12.37 -3.03 -9.36
CA LYS A 139 -11.85 -3.91 -10.41
C LYS A 139 -10.32 -3.91 -10.47
N ILE A 140 -9.71 -2.72 -10.48
CA ILE A 140 -8.24 -2.60 -10.56
C ILE A 140 -7.60 -3.06 -9.26
N ILE A 141 -8.22 -2.78 -8.11
CA ILE A 141 -7.79 -3.30 -6.81
C ILE A 141 -7.74 -4.83 -6.85
N TYR A 142 -8.81 -5.47 -7.33
CA TYR A 142 -8.87 -6.93 -7.45
C TYR A 142 -7.74 -7.48 -8.33
N GLU A 143 -7.59 -6.93 -9.54
CA GLU A 143 -6.55 -7.37 -10.49
C GLU A 143 -5.14 -7.23 -9.90
N VAL A 144 -4.85 -6.14 -9.19
CA VAL A 144 -3.55 -5.94 -8.53
C VAL A 144 -3.32 -6.96 -7.41
N LEU A 145 -4.33 -7.24 -6.59
CA LEU A 145 -4.19 -8.16 -5.46
C LEU A 145 -4.03 -9.61 -5.92
N GLU A 146 -4.76 -10.02 -6.96
CA GLU A 146 -4.63 -11.34 -7.59
C GLU A 146 -3.22 -11.54 -8.18
N ASP A 147 -2.72 -10.54 -8.92
CA ASP A 147 -1.36 -10.56 -9.46
C ASP A 147 -0.33 -10.66 -8.33
N CYS A 148 -0.45 -9.85 -7.27
CA CYS A 148 0.46 -9.89 -6.11
C CYS A 148 0.44 -11.26 -5.42
N GLU A 149 -0.73 -11.86 -5.21
CA GLU A 149 -0.86 -13.20 -4.62
C GLU A 149 -0.13 -14.26 -5.45
N SER A 150 -0.30 -14.22 -6.78
CA SER A 150 0.31 -15.20 -7.68
C SER A 150 1.85 -15.22 -7.62
N THR A 151 2.45 -14.10 -7.23
CA THR A 151 3.92 -13.93 -7.20
C THR A 151 4.58 -14.37 -5.89
N VAL A 152 3.80 -14.70 -4.84
CA VAL A 152 4.34 -15.06 -3.52
C VAL A 152 4.01 -16.50 -3.16
N HIS A 153 5.00 -17.21 -2.62
CA HIS A 153 4.78 -18.55 -2.08
C HIS A 153 3.98 -18.46 -0.76
N ALA A 154 2.69 -18.77 -0.83
CA ALA A 154 1.79 -18.86 0.32
C ALA A 154 1.12 -20.24 0.40
N SER A 155 0.88 -20.71 1.62
CA SER A 155 0.05 -21.91 1.88
C SER A 155 -1.40 -21.71 1.41
N SER A 156 -2.12 -22.83 1.20
CA SER A 156 -3.54 -22.84 0.81
C SER A 156 -4.43 -22.06 1.78
N GLU A 157 -4.14 -22.17 3.07
CA GLU A 157 -4.82 -21.49 4.15
C GLU A 157 -4.66 -19.98 4.03
N ILE A 158 -3.44 -19.51 3.73
CA ILE A 158 -3.16 -18.09 3.56
C ILE A 158 -3.77 -17.55 2.27
N LYS A 159 -3.79 -18.32 1.19
CA LYS A 159 -4.53 -17.94 -0.03
C LYS A 159 -6.02 -17.72 0.25
N SER A 160 -6.63 -18.56 1.08
CA SER A 160 -8.01 -18.37 1.54
C SER A 160 -8.18 -17.11 2.39
N VAL A 161 -7.25 -16.81 3.30
CA VAL A 161 -7.25 -15.57 4.09
C VAL A 161 -7.10 -14.35 3.19
N ILE A 162 -6.20 -14.38 2.21
CA ILE A 162 -5.99 -13.31 1.23
C ILE A 162 -7.28 -13.09 0.44
N SER A 163 -7.88 -14.15 -0.10
CA SER A 163 -9.17 -14.08 -0.81
C SER A 163 -10.26 -13.44 0.06
N ASN A 164 -10.33 -13.79 1.34
CA ASN A 164 -11.26 -13.18 2.29
C ASN A 164 -10.93 -11.72 2.57
N VAL A 165 -9.66 -11.33 2.69
CA VAL A 165 -9.24 -9.93 2.86
C VAL A 165 -9.61 -9.10 1.64
N VAL A 166 -9.35 -9.61 0.43
CA VAL A 166 -9.78 -9.00 -0.83
C VAL A 166 -11.29 -8.80 -0.81
N LYS A 167 -12.05 -9.84 -0.49
CA LYS A 167 -13.51 -9.80 -0.40
C LYS A 167 -14.00 -8.75 0.60
N ILE A 168 -13.48 -8.73 1.83
CA ILE A 168 -13.86 -7.76 2.88
C ILE A 168 -13.58 -6.32 2.47
N ILE A 169 -12.42 -6.05 1.84
CA ILE A 169 -12.05 -4.71 1.40
C ILE A 169 -12.97 -4.21 0.28
N LEU A 170 -13.41 -5.12 -0.60
CA LEU A 170 -14.30 -4.80 -1.71
C LEU A 170 -15.78 -4.73 -1.30
N GLU A 171 -16.22 -5.54 -0.32
CA GLU A 171 -17.62 -5.68 0.10
C GLU A 171 -18.07 -4.67 1.15
N ASN A 172 -17.16 -4.17 2.00
CA ASN A 172 -17.49 -3.20 3.07
C ASN A 172 -17.98 -1.83 2.56
N ASP A 173 -18.14 -1.63 1.25
CA ASP A 173 -18.74 -0.43 0.66
C ASP A 173 -20.14 -0.67 0.07
N SER A 174 -20.61 -1.92 -0.01
CA SER A 174 -22.01 -2.19 -0.42
C SER A 174 -23.00 -1.75 0.67
N SER A 175 -22.54 -1.66 1.92
CA SER A 175 -23.35 -1.35 3.11
C SER A 175 -23.17 0.09 3.62
N LEU A 176 -22.30 0.90 3.01
CA LEU A 176 -22.06 2.31 3.37
C LEU A 176 -22.62 3.30 2.33
N ILE A 177 -23.31 2.82 1.28
CA ILE A 177 -23.95 3.63 0.23
C ILE A 177 -25.50 3.56 0.32
N HIS A 178 -26.05 3.34 1.51
CA HIS A 178 -27.49 3.48 1.78
C HIS A 178 -27.77 4.41 2.95
#